data_AF-A0A7C7VQK0-F1
#
_entry.id   AF-A0A7C7VQK0-F1
#
_cell.length_a   1.000
_cell.length_b   1.000
_cell.length_c   1.000
_cell.angle_alpha   90.00
_cell.angle_beta   90.00
_cell.angle_gamma   90.00
#
_symmetry.space_group_name_H-M   'P 1'
#
loop_
_entity.id
_entity.type
_entity.pdbx_description
1 polymer ?
#
loop_
_entity_poly.entity_id
_entity_poly.type
_entity_poly.pdbx_seq_one_letter_code
_entity_poly.pdbx_strand_id
1 'polypeptide(L)' 'MQINKKKALIGIVGPCSAGKSTLAAGLKKRGINAKQIAQEHSYVKDMWQKMTNPDRLIFLQVSYPTA' A
#
# COMPACT_ATOMS: atom_id res chain seq x y z
N MET A 1 24.24 20.64 -7.43
CA MET A 1 23.11 20.54 -6.49
C MET A 1 22.41 19.21 -6.73
N GLN A 2 22.72 18.18 -5.94
CA GLN A 2 22.05 16.87 -6.10
C GLN A 2 20.65 16.98 -5.48
N ILE A 3 19.62 16.97 -6.31
CA ILE A 3 18.24 16.88 -5.84
C ILE A 3 18.11 15.46 -5.29
N ASN A 4 18.14 15.30 -3.96
CA ASN A 4 17.80 14.05 -3.30
C ASN A 4 16.36 13.67 -3.70
N LYS A 5 16.20 12.88 -4.76
CA LYS A 5 14.91 12.27 -5.10
C LYS A 5 14.58 11.26 -4.01
N LYS A 6 13.82 11.71 -3.00
CA LYS A 6 13.19 10.80 -2.03
C LYS A 6 12.48 9.70 -2.83
N LYS A 7 12.78 8.43 -2.56
CA LYS A 7 12.11 7.31 -3.23
C LYS A 7 10.62 7.38 -2.91
N ALA A 8 9.80 7.68 -3.92
CA ALA A 8 8.35 7.78 -3.81
C ALA A 8 7.78 6.56 -3.10
N LEU A 9 7.02 6.78 -2.04
CA LEU A 9 6.39 5.75 -1.21
C LEU A 9 5.04 5.36 -1.81
N ILE A 10 4.88 4.06 -2.08
CA ILE A 10 3.61 3.46 -2.47
C ILE A 10 2.94 2.85 -1.24
N GLY A 11 1.77 3.36 -0.87
CA GLY A 11 0.89 2.76 0.14
C GLY A 11 -0.03 1.73 -0.48
N ILE A 12 -0.21 0.58 0.17
CA ILE A 12 -1.11 -0.49 -0.30
C ILE A 12 -2.18 -0.75 0.76
N VAL A 13 -3.44 -0.53 0.40
CA VAL A 13 -4.64 -0.71 1.25
C VAL A 13 -5.59 -1.73 0.62
N GLY A 14 -6.53 -2.27 1.40
CA GLY A 14 -7.51 -3.26 0.93
C GLY A 14 -7.93 -4.27 2.00
N PRO A 15 -8.95 -5.12 1.73
CA PRO A 15 -9.43 -6.15 2.65
C PRO A 15 -8.33 -7.14 3.07
N CYS A 16 -8.57 -7.90 4.15
CA CYS A 16 -7.77 -9.10 4.42
C CYS A 16 -7.82 -10.03 3.19
N SER A 17 -6.78 -10.83 2.99
CA SER A 17 -6.65 -11.75 1.84
C SER A 17 -6.56 -11.11 0.45
N ALA A 18 -6.60 -9.77 0.31
CA ALA A 18 -6.43 -9.09 -0.97
C ALA A 18 -4.98 -9.12 -1.53
N GLY A 19 -4.02 -9.77 -0.85
CA GLY A 19 -2.64 -9.91 -1.34
C GLY A 19 -1.72 -8.70 -1.08
N LYS A 20 -2.05 -7.82 -0.12
CA LYS A 20 -1.26 -6.61 0.19
C LYS A 20 0.22 -6.89 0.51
N SER A 21 0.49 -7.90 1.34
CA SER A 21 1.85 -8.30 1.74
C SER A 21 2.65 -8.82 0.55
N THR A 22 2.02 -9.66 -0.29
CA THR A 22 2.59 -10.22 -1.52
C THR A 22 2.99 -9.11 -2.49
N LEU A 23 2.09 -8.14 -2.73
CA LEU A 23 2.38 -7.01 -3.60
C LEU A 23 3.52 -6.14 -3.04
N ALA A 24 3.48 -5.82 -1.75
CA ALA A 24 4.53 -5.02 -1.10
C ALA A 24 5.91 -5.70 -1.22
N ALA A 25 5.98 -7.02 -1.01
CA ALA A 25 7.22 -7.78 -1.15
C ALA A 25 7.72 -7.79 -2.60
N GLY A 26 6.84 -7.98 -3.58
CA GLY A 26 7.18 -7.96 -5.00
C GLY A 26 7.74 -6.60 -5.46
N LEU A 27 7.11 -5.50 -5.01
CA LEU A 27 7.58 -4.14 -5.31
C LEU A 27 8.95 -3.85 -4.68
N LYS A 28 9.14 -4.24 -3.41
CA LYS A 28 10.43 -4.09 -2.71
C LYS A 28 11.56 -4.85 -3.40
N LYS A 29 11.31 -6.08 -3.88
CA LYS A 29 12.30 -6.87 -4.66
C LYS A 29 12.73 -6.16 -5.95
N ARG A 30 11.90 -5.27 -6.49
CA ARG A 30 12.20 -4.46 -7.69
C ARG A 30 12.79 -3.08 -7.36
N GLY A 31 13.16 -2.83 -6.10
CA GLY A 31 13.73 -1.56 -5.65
C GLY A 31 12.72 -0.43 -5.44
N ILE A 32 11.42 -0.73 -5.52
CA ILE A 32 10.31 0.22 -5.33
C ILE A 32 9.97 0.31 -3.84
N ASN A 33 9.88 1.53 -3.32
CA ASN A 33 9.52 1.79 -1.93
C ASN A 33 8.01 1.59 -1.74
N ALA A 34 7.61 0.49 -1.09
CA ALA A 34 6.21 0.15 -0.88
C ALA A 34 5.93 -0.28 0.57
N LYS A 35 4.76 0.09 1.09
CA LYS A 35 4.31 -0.25 2.45
C LYS A 35 2.85 -0.74 2.42
N GLN A 36 2.61 -1.93 2.96
CA GLN A 36 1.25 -2.37 3.26
C GLN A 36 0.72 -1.60 4.47
N ILE A 37 -0.54 -1.17 4.39
CA ILE A 37 -1.22 -0.46 5.47
C ILE A 37 -2.22 -1.44 6.09
N ALA A 38 -2.18 -1.53 7.42
CA ALA A 38 -2.98 -2.50 8.16
C ALA A 38 -4.49 -2.29 7.92
N GLN A 39 -5.26 -3.36 8.05
CA GLN A 39 -6.70 -3.35 7.78
C GLN A 39 -7.45 -2.40 8.72
N GLU A 40 -7.07 -2.39 10.00
CA GLU A 40 -7.57 -1.47 11.03
C GLU A 40 -7.41 0.02 10.62
N HIS A 41 -6.37 0.33 9.84
CA HIS A 41 -6.07 1.65 9.33
C HIS A 41 -6.54 1.88 7.88
N SER A 42 -7.08 0.84 7.22
CA SER A 42 -7.64 0.91 5.87
C SER A 42 -9.14 1.21 5.87
N TYR A 43 -9.86 0.84 6.95
CA TYR A 43 -11.30 1.08 7.06
C TYR A 43 -11.63 2.54 7.41
N VAL A 44 -10.77 3.18 8.21
CA VAL A 44 -10.79 4.63 8.37
C VAL A 44 -10.07 5.24 7.16
N LYS A 45 -10.87 5.68 6.18
CA LYS A 45 -10.40 6.23 4.89
C LYS A 45 -9.33 7.33 4.99
N ASP A 46 -9.13 7.94 6.15
CA ASP A 46 -8.17 9.02 6.34
C ASP A 46 -6.91 8.60 7.12
N MET A 47 -6.90 7.44 7.79
CA MET A 47 -5.78 7.04 8.65
C MET A 47 -4.53 6.74 7.85
N TRP A 48 -4.66 6.11 6.67
CA TRP A 48 -3.52 5.87 5.80
C TRP A 48 -2.88 7.16 5.28
N GLN A 49 -3.67 8.22 5.06
CA GLN A 49 -3.17 9.54 4.69
C GLN A 49 -2.39 10.18 5.85
N LYS A 50 -2.94 10.13 7.07
CA LYS A 50 -2.34 10.78 8.24
C LYS A 50 -1.13 10.04 8.80
N MET A 51 -1.14 8.70 8.81
CA MET A 51 -0.08 7.88 9.43
C MET A 51 1.04 7.50 8.48
N THR A 52 0.73 7.32 7.18
CA THR A 52 1.71 6.86 6.19
C THR A 52 2.00 7.91 5.13
N ASN A 53 1.02 8.73 4.76
CA ASN A 53 1.12 9.79 3.77
C ASN A 53 1.90 9.38 2.50
N PRO A 54 1.44 8.34 1.78
CA PRO A 54 2.18 7.83 0.63
C PRO A 54 2.04 8.77 -0.58
N ASP A 55 3.08 8.84 -1.41
CA ASP A 55 3.07 9.59 -2.68
C ASP A 55 2.08 8.99 -3.70
N ARG A 56 1.83 7.68 -3.59
CA ARG A 56 0.89 6.92 -4.42
C ARG A 56 0.16 5.89 -3.57
N LEU A 57 -1.14 5.69 -3.82
CA LEU A 57 -1.94 4.68 -3.15
C LEU A 57 -2.42 3.61 -4.13
N ILE A 58 -2.30 2.35 -3.74
CA ILE A 58 -2.90 1.20 -4.43
C ILE A 58 -3.96 0.61 -3.52
N PHE A 59 -5.19 0.49 -4.03
CA PHE A 59 -6.27 -0.24 -3.38
C PHE A 59 -6.41 -1.61 -4.02
N LEU A 60 -6.30 -2.67 -3.22
CA LEU A 60 -6.57 -4.04 -3.65
C LEU A 60 -7.98 -4.43 -3.22
N GLN A 61 -8.81 -4.77 -4.20
CA GLN A 61 -10.13 -5.33 -3.99
C GLN A 61 -10.06 -6.86 -4.14
N VAL A 62 -10.85 -7.57 -3.34
CA VAL A 62 -11.06 -9.01 -3.48
C VAL A 62 -12.55 -9.28 -3.39
N SER A 63 -13.03 -10.18 -4.23
CA SER A 63 -14.41 -10.69 -4.23
C SER A 63 -14.35 -12.19 -4.01
N TYR A 64 -15.23 -12.72 -3.16
CA TYR A 64 -15.42 -14.16 -3.03
C TYR A 64 -16.37 -14.64 -4.14
N PRO A 65 -16.06 -15.77 -4.81
CA PRO A 65 -17.05 -16.42 -5.65
C PRO A 65 -18.22 -16.86 -4.76
N THR A 66 -19.41 -16.33 -5.03
CA THR A 66 -20.65 -16.89 -4.50
C THR A 66 -21.01 -18.12 -5.33
N ALA A 67 -21.18 -19.26 -4.67
CA ALA A 67 -21.64 -20.51 -5.28
C ALA A 67 -23.10 -20.42 -5.73
#